data_AF-A0A6G3RYR9-F1
#
_entry.id   AF-A0A6G3RYR9-F1
#
_cell.length_a   1.000
_cell.length_b   1.000
_cell.length_c   1.000
_cell.angle_alpha   90.00
_cell.angle_beta   90.00
_cell.angle_gamma   90.00
#
_symmetry.space_group_name_H-M   'P 1'
#
loop_
_entity.id
_entity.type
_entity.pdbx_description
1 polymer ?
#
loop_
_entity_poly.entity_id
_entity_poly.type
_entity_poly.pdbx_seq_one_letter_code
_entity_poly.pdbx_strand_id
1 'polypeptide(L)'
;MPGQARRKRRQEALRRRQDARNAPDAGRWEVVLETQDEAELRAHLRGLRAARTDESTLRVETLCRRPARLTSYRLSRFVERAPGDDMLPK
;
A
#
# COMPACT_ATOMS: atom_id res chain seq x y z
N MET A 1 11.51 -1.02 31.48
CA MET A 1 10.13 -1.16 30.97
C MET A 1 9.97 -2.40 30.07
N PRO A 2 9.74 -3.60 30.62
CA PRO A 2 9.76 -4.88 29.88
C PRO A 2 8.60 -5.11 28.88
N GLY A 3 7.54 -4.29 28.90
CA GLY A 3 6.40 -4.40 27.98
C GLY A 3 6.63 -3.82 26.58
N GLN A 4 7.52 -2.83 26.45
CA GLN A 4 7.73 -2.13 25.18
C GLN A 4 8.39 -3.01 24.11
N ALA A 5 9.33 -3.87 24.51
CA ALA A 5 10.05 -4.77 23.61
C ALA A 5 9.12 -5.84 22.98
N ARG A 6 8.19 -6.41 23.77
CA ARG A 6 7.22 -7.40 23.26
C ARG A 6 6.23 -6.76 22.26
N ARG A 7 5.78 -5.54 22.52
CA ARG A 7 4.89 -4.79 21.62
C ARG A 7 5.58 -4.47 20.29
N LYS A 8 6.83 -3.99 20.33
CA LYS A 8 7.64 -3.70 19.14
C LYS A 8 7.86 -4.95 18.28
N ARG A 9 8.24 -6.09 18.88
CA ARG A 9 8.44 -7.36 18.16
C ARG A 9 7.18 -7.86 17.45
N ARG A 10 6.00 -7.73 18.07
CA ARG A 10 4.73 -8.10 17.43
C ARG A 10 4.43 -7.23 16.21
N GLN A 11 4.66 -5.92 16.31
CA GLN A 11 4.47 -5.00 15.18
C GLN A 11 5.47 -5.28 14.04
N GLU A 12 6.72 -5.55 14.36
CA GLU A 12 7.74 -5.92 13.36
C GLU A 12 7.41 -7.25 12.68
N ALA A 13 6.90 -8.25 13.42
CA ALA A 13 6.47 -9.53 12.83
C ALA A 13 5.27 -9.36 11.88
N LEU A 14 4.32 -8.50 12.24
CA LEU A 14 3.18 -8.17 11.35
C LEU A 14 3.64 -7.44 10.09
N ARG A 15 4.55 -6.46 10.23
CA ARG A 15 5.19 -5.78 9.09
C ARG A 15 5.92 -6.77 8.19
N ARG A 16 6.78 -7.63 8.74
CA ARG A 16 7.51 -8.65 7.97
C ARG A 16 6.57 -9.59 7.22
N ARG A 17 5.43 -9.96 7.80
CA ARG A 17 4.41 -10.78 7.12
C ARG A 17 3.73 -10.04 5.98
N GLN A 18 3.45 -8.74 6.15
CA GLN A 18 2.93 -7.90 5.07
C GLN A 18 3.96 -7.71 3.95
N ASP A 19 5.22 -7.44 4.30
CA ASP A 19 6.32 -7.27 3.34
C ASP A 19 6.54 -8.55 2.54
N ALA A 20 6.44 -9.73 3.16
CA ALA A 20 6.57 -11.01 2.47
C ALA A 20 5.40 -11.29 1.50
N ARG A 21 4.17 -10.85 1.83
CA ARG A 21 3.01 -10.99 0.93
C ARG A 21 3.07 -10.05 -0.26
N ASN A 22 3.53 -8.83 -0.02
CA ASN A 22 3.63 -7.78 -1.04
C ASN A 22 5.05 -7.70 -1.61
N ALA A 23 5.79 -8.82 -1.58
CA ALA A 23 7.14 -8.88 -2.10
C ALA A 23 7.13 -8.53 -3.59
N PRO A 24 8.16 -7.83 -4.10
CA PRO A 24 8.25 -7.47 -5.52
C PRO A 24 8.15 -8.67 -6.48
N ASP A 25 8.55 -9.86 -6.01
CA ASP A 25 8.50 -11.10 -6.79
C ASP A 25 7.08 -11.72 -6.82
N ALA A 26 6.21 -11.37 -5.87
CA ALA A 26 4.84 -11.88 -5.76
C ALA A 26 3.83 -11.06 -6.58
N GLY A 27 4.20 -9.87 -7.06
CA GLY A 27 3.30 -8.95 -7.73
C GLY A 27 3.85 -7.54 -7.81
N ARG A 28 3.00 -6.60 -8.24
CA ARG A 28 3.38 -5.19 -8.39
C ARG A 28 2.37 -4.28 -7.71
N TRP A 29 2.84 -3.11 -7.30
CA TRP A 29 1.97 -2.04 -6.83
C TRP A 29 1.52 -1.20 -8.01
N GLU A 30 0.21 -1.16 -8.28
CA GLU A 30 -0.38 -0.31 -9.30
C GLU A 30 -1.04 0.92 -8.66
N VAL A 31 -0.81 2.09 -9.25
CA VAL A 31 -1.43 3.34 -8.79
C VAL A 31 -2.88 3.37 -9.25
N VAL A 32 -3.81 3.46 -8.31
CA VAL A 32 -5.25 3.55 -8.61
C VAL A 32 -5.80 4.96 -8.48
N LEU A 33 -5.12 5.81 -7.70
CA LEU A 33 -5.46 7.22 -7.54
C LEU A 33 -4.20 8.02 -7.21
N GLU A 34 -3.98 9.14 -7.90
CA GLU A 34 -3.03 10.17 -7.50
C GLU A 34 -3.75 11.52 -7.49
N THR A 35 -3.80 12.17 -6.33
CA THR A 35 -4.57 13.41 -6.14
C THR A 35 -3.87 14.34 -5.15
N GLN A 36 -4.08 15.66 -5.29
CA GLN A 36 -3.68 16.63 -4.27
C GLN A 36 -4.81 16.89 -3.26
N ASP A 37 -6.01 16.37 -3.51
CA ASP A 37 -7.18 16.52 -2.64
C ASP A 37 -7.28 15.36 -1.63
N GLU A 38 -7.09 15.68 -0.35
CA GLU A 38 -7.24 14.72 0.73
C GLU A 38 -8.69 14.22 0.90
N ALA A 39 -9.69 15.04 0.56
CA ALA A 39 -11.09 14.64 0.62
C ALA A 39 -11.40 13.56 -0.43
N GLU A 40 -10.84 13.69 -1.64
CA GLU A 40 -10.95 12.70 -2.71
C GLU A 40 -10.29 11.37 -2.30
N LEU A 41 -9.06 11.42 -1.77
CA LEU A 41 -8.41 10.22 -1.23
C LEU A 41 -9.28 9.52 -0.17
N ARG A 42 -9.82 10.28 0.79
CA ARG A 42 -10.67 9.72 1.85
C ARG A 42 -11.97 9.13 1.30
N ALA A 43 -12.58 9.75 0.28
CA ALA A 43 -13.74 9.20 -0.40
C ALA A 43 -13.41 7.87 -1.08
N HIS A 44 -12.28 7.78 -1.77
CA HIS A 44 -11.84 6.57 -2.45
C HIS A 44 -11.54 5.43 -1.45
N LEU A 45 -10.86 5.72 -0.34
CA LEU A 45 -10.61 4.75 0.74
C LEU A 45 -11.92 4.24 1.36
N ARG A 46 -12.92 5.11 1.56
CA ARG A 46 -14.24 4.69 2.03
C ARG A 46 -14.93 3.74 1.04
N GLY A 47 -14.83 4.01 -0.26
CA GLY A 47 -15.34 3.13 -1.31
C GLY A 47 -14.68 1.75 -1.27
N LEU A 48 -13.35 1.68 -1.14
CA LEU A 48 -12.62 0.42 -1.07
C LEU A 48 -12.99 -0.40 0.18
N ARG A 49 -13.19 0.26 1.32
CA ARG A 49 -13.69 -0.38 2.54
C ARG A 49 -15.10 -0.91 2.38
N ALA A 50 -15.99 -0.14 1.75
CA ALA A 50 -17.35 -0.59 1.46
C ALA A 50 -17.34 -1.83 0.53
N ALA A 51 -16.42 -1.86 -0.42
CA ALA A 51 -16.17 -3.01 -1.30
C ALA A 51 -15.44 -4.19 -0.62
N ARG A 52 -15.16 -4.10 0.70
CA ARG A 52 -14.40 -5.10 1.48
C ARG A 52 -13.03 -5.45 0.85
N THR A 53 -12.38 -4.46 0.25
CA THR A 53 -11.01 -4.62 -0.27
C THR A 53 -10.07 -4.91 0.89
N ASP A 54 -9.15 -5.86 0.70
CA ASP A 54 -8.15 -6.17 1.72
C ASP A 54 -7.19 -4.97 1.91
N GLU A 55 -7.24 -4.36 3.09
CA GLU A 55 -6.37 -3.23 3.45
C GLU A 55 -4.88 -3.60 3.37
N SER A 56 -4.51 -4.88 3.49
CA SER A 56 -3.11 -5.32 3.37
C SER A 56 -2.58 -5.23 1.93
N THR A 57 -3.48 -5.14 0.95
CA THR A 57 -3.17 -4.91 -0.48
C THR A 57 -3.24 -3.44 -0.87
N LEU A 58 -3.45 -2.52 0.08
CA LEU A 58 -3.56 -1.09 -0.18
C LEU A 58 -2.38 -0.35 0.46
N ARG A 59 -1.87 0.66 -0.25
CA ARG A 59 -0.78 1.51 0.22
C ARG A 59 -1.10 2.96 -0.11
N VAL A 60 -1.00 3.83 0.90
CA VAL A 60 -1.12 5.28 0.73
C VAL A 60 0.26 5.89 0.90
N GLU A 61 0.71 6.65 -0.08
CA GLU A 61 1.94 7.42 -0.06
C GLU A 61 1.61 8.90 -0.04
N THR A 62 2.21 9.63 0.89
CA THR A 62 2.17 11.09 0.92
C THR A 62 3.42 11.61 0.23
N LEU A 63 3.29 12.07 -1.01
CA LEU A 63 4.37 12.62 -1.80
C LEU A 63 4.55 14.09 -1.42
N CYS A 64 5.29 14.31 -0.33
CA CYS A 64 5.65 15.63 0.16
C CYS A 64 6.54 16.35 -0.86
N ARG A 65 5.95 17.16 -1.73
CA ARG A 65 6.71 18.08 -2.59
C ARG A 65 6.89 19.41 -1.87
N ARG A 66 8.04 20.06 -2.11
CA ARG A 66 8.25 21.44 -1.68
C ARG A 66 7.90 22.35 -2.85
N PRO A 67 7.07 23.39 -2.65
CA PRO A 67 6.38 23.80 -1.42
C PRO A 67 5.27 22.85 -0.96
N ALA A 68 5.06 22.73 0.36
CA ALA A 68 4.16 21.75 1.00
C ALA A 68 2.71 21.73 0.48
N ARG A 69 2.25 22.83 -0.13
CA ARG A 69 0.96 22.92 -0.85
C ARG A 69 0.86 21.98 -2.06
N LEU A 70 1.98 21.45 -2.54
CA LEU A 70 2.05 20.48 -3.64
C LEU A 70 2.11 19.04 -3.12
N THR A 71 1.74 18.81 -1.84
CA THR A 71 1.63 17.46 -1.32
C THR A 71 0.56 16.73 -2.10
N SER A 72 0.96 15.68 -2.80
CA SER A 72 0.04 14.78 -3.49
C SER A 72 -0.03 13.46 -2.74
N TYR A 73 -1.21 12.89 -2.68
CA TYR A 73 -1.47 11.57 -2.18
C TYR A 73 -1.51 10.59 -3.33
N ARG A 74 -0.83 9.47 -3.17
CA ARG A 74 -0.88 8.35 -4.10
C ARG A 74 -1.43 7.14 -3.38
N LEU A 75 -2.50 6.58 -3.90
CA LEU A 75 -3.05 5.31 -3.47
C LEU A 75 -2.66 4.25 -4.49
N SER A 76 -1.99 3.21 -4.00
CA SER A 76 -1.58 2.06 -4.78
C SER A 76 -2.24 0.79 -4.25
N ARG A 77 -2.61 -0.10 -5.16
CA ARG A 77 -3.11 -1.44 -4.85
C ARG A 77 -2.10 -2.48 -5.30
N PHE A 78 -1.87 -3.48 -4.48
CA PHE A 78 -1.05 -4.63 -4.83
C PHE A 78 -1.85 -5.55 -5.76
N VAL A 79 -1.24 -5.88 -6.89
CA VAL A 79 -1.77 -6.81 -7.88
C VAL A 79 -0.81 -7.99 -7.93
N GLU A 80 -1.29 -9.16 -7.52
CA GLU A 80 -0.54 -10.40 -7.58
C GLU A 80 -0.17 -10.72 -9.03
N ARG A 81 1.04 -11.24 -9.25
CA ARG A 81 1.47 -11.65 -10.59
C ARG A 81 0.62 -12.85 -11.01
N ALA A 82 -0.04 -12.76 -12.16
CA ALA A 82 -0.77 -13.89 -12.70
C ALA A 82 0.21 -15.02 -13.07
N PRO A 83 -0.09 -16.29 -12.76
CA PRO A 83 0.70 -17.43 -13.23
C PRO A 83 0.53 -17.54 -14.76
N GLY A 84 1.42 -16.88 -15.51
CA GLY A 84 1.35 -16.79 -16.98
C GLY A 84 2.11 -15.60 -17.57
N ASP A 85 2.46 -14.61 -16.76
CA ASP A 85 3.25 -13.42 -17.16
C ASP A 85 4.76 -13.72 -17.38
N ASP A 86 5.17 -14.99 -17.38
CA ASP A 86 6.55 -15.46 -17.66
C ASP A 86 6.77 -15.86 -19.13
N MET A 87 5.77 -15.69 -20.00
CA MET A 87 5.81 -16.18 -21.39
C MET A 87 6.05 -15.11 -22.48
N LEU A 88 6.76 -14.02 -22.19
CA LEU A 88 7.32 -13.16 -23.25
C LEU A 88 8.86 -13.14 -23.20
N PRO A 89 9.56 -13.75 -24.18
CA PRO A 89 11.01 -13.62 -24.29
C PRO A 89 11.40 -12.23 -24.79
N LYS A 90 12.62 -11.81 -24.42
CA LYS A 90 13.28 -10.56 -24.83
C LYS A 90 13.59 -10.49 -26.31
#